data_AF-A0AB36CY04-F1
#
_entry.id   AF-A0AB36CY04-F1
#
_cell.length_a   1.000
_cell.length_b   1.000
_cell.length_c   1.000
_cell.angle_alpha   90.00
_cell.angle_beta   90.00
_cell.angle_gamma   90.00
#
_symmetry.space_group_name_H-M   'P 1'
#
loop_
_entity.id
_entity.type
_entity.pdbx_description
1 polymer ?
#
loop_
_entity_poly.entity_id
_entity_poly.type
_entity_poly.pdbx_seq_one_letter_code
_entity_poly.pdbx_strand_id
1 'polypeptide(L)' 'MNTERRYSIILEHSAEVLLEHAPMAQIEAFWDANDTRYFGLRMEDEHSAHARVIVTDEVPDDEDVALF' A
#
# COMPACT_ATOMS: atom_id res chain seq x y z
N MET A 1 7.50 23.91 4.57
CA MET A 1 6.08 23.48 4.57
C MET A 1 6.09 21.97 4.64
N ASN A 2 5.55 21.40 5.73
CA ASN A 2 5.38 19.96 5.87
C ASN A 2 4.26 19.60 4.89
N THR A 3 4.63 19.12 3.69
CA THR A 3 3.66 18.53 2.77
C THR A 3 3.08 17.31 3.48
N GLU A 4 1.92 17.48 4.10
CA GLU A 4 1.09 16.39 4.64
C GLU A 4 0.68 15.51 3.47
N ARG A 5 1.62 14.67 3.02
CA ARG A 5 1.41 13.75 1.92
C ARG A 5 0.33 12.77 2.36
N ARG A 6 -0.73 12.72 1.57
CA ARG A 6 -1.86 11.83 1.81
C ARG A 6 -1.60 10.54 1.05
N TYR A 7 -1.91 9.44 1.69
CA TYR A 7 -1.73 8.11 1.14
C TYR A 7 -3.10 7.42 1.05
N SER A 8 -3.27 6.55 0.07
CA SER A 8 -4.47 5.72 -0.02
C SER A 8 -4.09 4.30 -0.39
N ILE A 9 -4.57 3.33 0.38
CA ILE A 9 -4.30 1.91 0.17
C ILE A 9 -5.42 1.32 -0.67
N ILE A 10 -5.05 0.68 -1.78
CA ILE A 10 -5.96 0.08 -2.75
C ILE A 10 -5.57 -1.37 -2.97
N LEU A 11 -6.55 -2.27 -2.91
CA LEU A 11 -6.35 -3.68 -3.20
C LEU A 11 -6.25 -3.90 -4.71
N GLU A 12 -5.17 -4.53 -5.19
CA GLU A 12 -4.89 -4.73 -6.62
C GLU A 12 -6.00 -5.56 -7.30
N HIS A 13 -6.36 -6.71 -6.71
CA HIS A 13 -7.30 -7.66 -7.30
C HIS A 13 -8.72 -7.09 -7.45
N SER A 14 -9.20 -6.32 -6.47
CA SER A 14 -10.59 -5.81 -6.45
C SER A 14 -10.70 -4.31 -6.71
N ALA A 15 -9.57 -3.60 -6.87
CA ALA A 15 -9.50 -2.14 -6.85
C ALA A 15 -10.21 -1.50 -5.64
N GLU A 16 -10.33 -2.24 -4.54
CA GLU A 16 -11.04 -1.80 -3.33
C GLU A 16 -10.17 -0.83 -2.54
N VAL A 17 -10.73 0.31 -2.12
CA VAL A 17 -10.03 1.27 -1.28
C VAL A 17 -10.12 0.83 0.17
N LEU A 18 -9.02 0.32 0.70
CA LEU A 18 -8.89 -0.15 2.09
C LEU A 18 -8.68 1.03 3.05
N LEU A 19 -7.97 2.06 2.58
CA LEU A 19 -7.71 3.27 3.35
C LEU A 19 -7.61 4.47 2.41
N GLU A 20 -8.28 5.57 2.72
CA GLU A 20 -8.33 6.75 1.85
C GLU A 20 -7.83 8.00 2.59
N HIS A 21 -7.05 8.85 1.91
CA HIS A 21 -6.52 10.12 2.45
C HIS A 21 -5.87 10.03 3.84
N ALA A 22 -5.19 8.93 4.13
CA ALA A 22 -4.52 8.68 5.40
C ALA A 22 -3.14 9.33 5.47
N PRO A 23 -2.71 9.83 6.64
CA PRO A 23 -1.32 10.20 6.88
C PRO A 23 -0.43 8.94 7.00
N MET A 24 0.88 9.11 6.84
CA MET A 24 1.87 8.02 6.94
C MET A 24 1.68 7.16 8.22
N ALA A 25 1.47 7.79 9.37
CA ALA A 25 1.27 7.06 10.64
C ALA A 25 0.08 6.08 10.62
N GLN A 26 -0.98 6.40 9.86
CA GLN A 26 -2.14 5.52 9.74
C GLN A 26 -1.91 4.42 8.70
N ILE A 27 -1.09 4.68 7.68
CA ILE A 27 -0.59 3.66 6.75
C ILE A 27 0.24 2.63 7.51
N GLU A 28 1.18 3.09 8.35
CA GLU A 28 2.03 2.22 9.18
C GLU A 28 1.19 1.37 10.13
N ALA A 29 0.22 1.95 10.82
CA ALA A 29 -0.68 1.20 11.71
C ALA A 29 -1.58 0.20 10.96
N PHE A 30 -2.06 0.57 9.78
CA PHE A 30 -2.81 -0.36 8.93
C PHE A 30 -1.92 -1.51 8.47
N TRP A 31 -0.69 -1.22 8.08
CA TRP A 31 0.26 -2.22 7.63
C TRP A 31 0.64 -3.16 8.76
N ASP A 32 1.00 -2.66 9.94
CA ASP A 32 1.28 -3.47 11.13
C ASP A 32 0.14 -4.45 11.46
N ALA A 33 -1.12 -4.00 11.32
CA ALA A 33 -2.30 -4.84 11.57
C ALA A 33 -2.61 -5.84 10.44
N ASN A 34 -2.12 -5.60 9.21
CA ASN A 34 -2.48 -6.39 8.02
C ASN A 34 -1.27 -6.92 7.24
N ASP A 35 -0.06 -6.85 7.80
CA ASP A 35 1.21 -7.32 7.21
C ASP A 35 1.16 -8.80 6.85
N THR A 36 0.38 -9.58 7.60
CA THR A 36 0.17 -11.01 7.32
C THR A 36 -0.89 -11.30 6.26
N ARG A 37 -1.62 -10.27 5.81
CA ARG A 37 -2.81 -10.42 4.94
C ARG A 37 -2.58 -9.83 3.55
N TYR A 38 -1.80 -8.76 3.46
CA TYR A 38 -1.47 -8.13 2.20
C TYR A 38 0.03 -8.30 1.93
N PHE A 39 0.33 -8.76 0.73
CA PHE A 39 1.65 -9.03 0.20
C PHE A 39 1.91 -8.08 -0.97
N GLY A 40 3.14 -7.61 -1.15
CA GLY A 40 3.49 -6.66 -2.22
C GLY A 40 2.98 -5.23 -2.00
N LEU A 41 3.89 -4.25 -2.09
CA LEU A 41 3.57 -2.83 -1.97
C LEU A 41 4.10 -2.10 -3.19
N ARG A 42 3.19 -1.58 -4.03
CA ARG A 42 3.53 -0.69 -5.15
C ARG A 42 3.01 0.71 -4.85
N MET A 43 3.88 1.70 -4.84
CA MET A 43 3.46 3.09 -4.71
C MET A 43 3.32 3.71 -6.10
N GLU A 44 2.13 4.18 -6.43
CA GLU A 44 1.88 5.06 -7.56
C GLU A 44 1.90 6.53 -7.08
N ASP A 45 2.26 7.43 -8.00
CA ASP A 45 2.23 8.88 -7.77
C ASP A 45 3.16 9.36 -6.62
N GLU A 46 4.34 8.75 -6.48
CA GLU A 46 5.34 9.08 -5.43
C GLU A 46 5.81 10.55 -5.45
N HIS A 47 5.69 11.22 -6.60
CA HIS A 47 6.06 12.63 -6.81
C HIS A 47 4.91 13.61 -6.53
N SER A 48 3.68 13.12 -6.34
CA SER A 48 2.49 13.94 -6.10
C SER A 48 2.25 14.21 -4.61
N ALA A 49 1.36 15.17 -4.32
CA ALA A 49 0.88 15.45 -2.96
C ALA A 49 0.00 14.32 -2.39
N HIS A 50 -0.49 13.44 -3.26
CA HIS A 50 -1.28 12.26 -2.94
C HIS A 50 -0.62 11.04 -3.57
N ALA A 51 -0.17 10.10 -2.75
CA ALA A 51 0.41 8.84 -3.18
C ALA A 51 -0.60 7.71 -3.04
N ARG A 52 -0.65 6.80 -4.01
CA ARG A 52 -1.53 5.63 -3.96
C ARG A 52 -0.66 4.42 -3.68
N VAL A 53 -1.07 3.60 -2.73
CA VAL A 53 -0.37 2.39 -2.29
C VAL A 53 -1.21 1.21 -2.71
N ILE A 54 -0.72 0.44 -3.66
CA ILE A 54 -1.41 -0.70 -4.23
C ILE A 54 -0.85 -1.93 -3.53
N VAL A 55 -1.73 -2.73 -2.94
CA VAL A 55 -1.40 -3.93 -2.16
C VAL A 55 -2.11 -5.13 -2.76
N THR A 56 -1.54 -6.33 -2.71
CA THR A 56 -2.24 -7.55 -3.12
C THR A 56 -2.52 -8.46 -1.92
N ASP A 57 -3.67 -9.13 -1.85
CA ASP A 57 -3.95 -10.15 -0.83
C ASP A 57 -3.60 -11.57 -1.30
N GLU A 58 -3.23 -11.72 -2.57
CA GLU A 58 -2.67 -12.96 -3.08
C GLU A 58 -1.21 -13.05 -2.64
N VAL A 59 -0.89 -14.10 -1.88
CA VAL A 59 0.50 -14.49 -1.64
C VAL A 59 1.09 -14.76 -3.02
N PRO A 60 2.15 -14.04 -3.46
CA PRO A 60 2.85 -14.44 -4.67
C PRO A 60 3.23 -15.90 -4.47
N ASP A 61 2.78 -16.77 -5.37
CA ASP A 61 3.16 -18.19 -5.33
C ASP A 61 4.69 -18.22 -5.15
N ASP A 62 5.17 -18.96 -4.15
CA ASP A 62 6.52 -18.88 -3.54
C ASP A 62 7.68 -18.96 -4.58
N GLU A 63 7.35 -19.27 -5.84
CA GLU A 63 8.24 -19.26 -7.01
C GLU A 63 8.53 -17.87 -7.65
N ASP A 64 7.76 -16.81 -7.36
CA ASP A 64 7.95 -15.48 -8.01
C ASP A 64 8.65 -14.42 -7.13
N VAL A 65 8.97 -14.72 -5.86
CA VAL A 65 9.88 -13.88 -5.04
C VAL A 65 11.33 -14.25 -5.36
N ALA A 66 11.68 -14.16 -6.63
CA ALA A 66 13.08 -14.21 -7.02
C ALA A 66 13.78 -12.96 -6.45
N LEU A 67 14.73 -13.20 -5.55
CA LEU A 67 15.72 -12.23 -5.12
C LEU A 67 16.33 -11.49 -6.31
N PHE A 68 16.02 -10.21 -6.49
CA PHE A 68 16.80 -9.29 -7.32
C PHE A 68 16.96 -7.93 -6.64
#